data_AF-A0A932J7H6-F1
#
_entry.id   AF-A0A932J7H6-F1
#
_cell.length_a   1.000
_cell.length_b   1.000
_cell.length_c   1.000
_cell.angle_alpha   90.00
_cell.angle_beta   90.00
_cell.angle_gamma   90.00
#
_symmetry.space_group_name_H-M   'P 1'
#
loop_
_entity.id
_entity.type
_entity.pdbx_description
1 polymer ?
#
loop_
_entity_poly.entity_id
_entity_poly.type
_entity_poly.pdbx_seq_one_letter_code
_entity_poly.pdbx_strand_id
1 'polypeptide(L)'
;MTKPKPPLKCSSDLPIVLWWPRPPFKRDDFARLAADADRLILDSASMGRAGLIALGEYIESSRKTRTSVSDLNWSRLTPYRQLFAQFFDAAKHRALLNNIEKVTIEAQEEAGLLMAGWLFSRLGDDCPMSKVELKVADSDGPALRSLTMKCAGGEFAVARLSPESVEARAAVDGESVARTARIDLAPLERLLAEEISYLGRDRAFDATMKWVTMAALMF
;
A
#
# COMPACT_ATOMS: atom_id res chain seq x y z
N MET A 1 -21.64 -4.41 45.23
CA MET A 1 -21.79 -3.94 43.84
C MET A 1 -20.79 -2.82 43.62
N THR A 2 -19.69 -3.11 42.94
CA THR A 2 -18.64 -2.14 42.59
C THR A 2 -19.12 -1.30 41.41
N LYS A 3 -19.08 0.03 41.55
CA LYS A 3 -19.41 0.95 40.44
C LYS A 3 -18.45 0.73 39.27
N PRO A 4 -18.91 0.77 38.01
CA PRO A 4 -18.02 0.69 36.86
C PRO A 4 -17.03 1.86 36.88
N LYS A 5 -15.77 1.56 36.63
CA LYS A 5 -14.68 2.54 36.52
C LYS A 5 -14.99 3.46 35.32
N PRO A 6 -14.98 4.79 35.47
CA PRO A 6 -15.26 5.69 34.35
C PRO A 6 -14.23 5.45 33.23
N PRO A 7 -14.61 5.64 31.94
CA PRO A 7 -13.65 5.60 30.86
C PRO A 7 -12.55 6.63 31.13
N LEU A 8 -11.31 6.26 30.79
CA LEU A 8 -10.16 7.15 30.83
C LEU A 8 -10.45 8.36 29.94
N LYS A 9 -10.92 9.45 30.55
CA LYS A 9 -11.08 10.73 29.86
C LYS A 9 -9.72 11.43 29.90
N CYS A 10 -8.88 11.14 28.92
CA CYS A 10 -7.67 11.93 28.67
C CYS A 10 -8.09 13.39 28.40
N SER A 11 -7.33 14.36 28.91
CA SER A 11 -7.56 15.78 28.63
C SER A 11 -7.53 16.03 27.11
N SER A 12 -8.45 16.86 26.63
CA SER A 12 -9.18 16.69 25.36
C SER A 12 -8.52 17.10 24.05
N ASP A 13 -7.21 17.35 23.98
CA ASP A 13 -6.66 18.06 22.80
C ASP A 13 -5.53 17.30 22.07
N LEU A 14 -5.15 16.11 22.53
CA LEU A 14 -4.10 15.31 21.87
C LEU A 14 -4.72 14.13 21.11
N PRO A 15 -4.33 13.91 19.84
CA PRO A 15 -4.83 12.81 19.02
C PRO A 15 -4.48 11.46 19.65
N ILE A 16 -5.44 10.56 19.71
CA ILE A 16 -5.25 9.19 20.19
C ILE A 16 -4.84 8.32 19.00
N VAL A 17 -3.62 7.79 19.05
CA VAL A 17 -3.09 6.86 18.05
C VAL A 17 -3.05 5.45 18.65
N LEU A 18 -3.73 4.52 17.99
CA LEU A 18 -3.73 3.10 18.32
C LEU A 18 -2.78 2.35 17.39
N TRP A 19 -1.73 1.76 17.95
CA TRP A 19 -0.85 0.82 17.24
C TRP A 19 -1.39 -0.60 17.43
N TRP A 20 -1.82 -1.24 16.35
CA TRP A 20 -2.41 -2.59 16.37
C TRP A 20 -1.87 -3.44 15.21
N PRO A 21 -0.62 -3.89 15.25
CA PRO A 21 0.10 -4.36 14.06
C PRO A 21 -0.52 -5.56 13.35
N ARG A 22 -1.36 -6.38 14.02
CA ARG A 22 -1.83 -7.66 13.48
C ARG A 22 -3.32 -7.92 13.78
N PRO A 23 -4.03 -8.66 12.91
CA PRO A 23 -5.39 -9.14 13.16
C PRO A 23 -5.47 -10.00 14.44
N PRO A 24 -6.68 -10.26 14.99
CA PRO A 24 -7.99 -9.99 14.39
C PRO A 24 -8.64 -8.65 14.79
N PHE A 25 -9.35 -8.05 13.83
CA PHE A 25 -10.11 -6.80 13.98
C PHE A 25 -11.54 -6.99 14.54
N LYS A 26 -11.95 -8.24 14.78
CA LYS A 26 -13.33 -8.59 15.21
C LYS A 26 -13.43 -8.88 16.72
N ARG A 27 -12.39 -8.53 17.50
CA ARG A 27 -12.43 -8.68 18.95
C ARG A 27 -13.07 -7.45 19.61
N ASP A 28 -13.79 -7.67 20.70
CA ASP A 28 -14.46 -6.60 21.45
C ASP A 28 -13.48 -5.56 22.00
N ASP A 29 -12.29 -5.98 22.40
CA ASP A 29 -11.23 -5.08 22.87
C ASP A 29 -10.74 -4.15 21.75
N PHE A 30 -10.47 -4.70 20.56
CA PHE A 30 -10.11 -3.92 19.39
C PHE A 30 -11.21 -2.93 19.00
N ALA A 31 -12.47 -3.38 18.87
CA ALA A 31 -13.56 -2.53 18.43
C ALA A 31 -13.76 -1.32 19.36
N ARG A 32 -13.64 -1.54 20.68
CA ARG A 32 -13.72 -0.47 21.69
C ARG A 32 -12.54 0.50 21.58
N LEU A 33 -11.30 0.00 21.51
CA LEU A 33 -10.11 0.84 21.43
C LEU A 33 -10.07 1.64 20.12
N ALA A 34 -10.42 1.01 19.01
CA ALA A 34 -10.41 1.65 17.70
C ALA A 34 -11.49 2.73 17.56
N ALA A 35 -12.66 2.56 18.19
CA ALA A 35 -13.71 3.58 18.21
C ALA A 35 -13.31 4.85 18.96
N ASP A 36 -12.42 4.73 19.95
CA ASP A 36 -11.91 5.85 20.72
C ASP A 36 -10.70 6.54 20.06
N ALA A 37 -10.00 5.85 19.15
CA ALA A 37 -8.82 6.35 18.46
C ALA A 37 -9.14 7.29 17.28
N ASP A 38 -8.30 8.32 17.10
CA ASP A 38 -8.31 9.19 15.93
C ASP A 38 -7.53 8.57 14.76
N ARG A 39 -6.57 7.69 15.08
CA ARG A 39 -5.77 6.95 14.11
C ARG A 39 -5.51 5.52 14.57
N LEU A 40 -5.64 4.59 13.64
CA LEU A 40 -5.23 3.19 13.75
C LEU A 40 -4.05 2.96 12.82
N ILE A 41 -2.90 2.57 13.37
CA ILE A 41 -1.72 2.18 12.60
C ILE A 41 -1.57 0.67 12.68
N LEU A 42 -1.39 0.04 11.51
CA LEU A 42 -1.28 -1.40 11.31
C LEU A 42 0.01 -1.72 10.53
N ASP A 43 0.43 -2.99 10.49
CA ASP A 43 1.49 -3.43 9.57
C ASP A 43 1.06 -4.71 8.83
N SER A 44 0.60 -4.54 7.59
CA SER A 44 0.04 -5.62 6.79
C SER A 44 1.07 -6.62 6.26
N ALA A 45 2.37 -6.37 6.44
CA ALA A 45 3.44 -7.15 5.81
C ALA A 45 3.51 -8.63 6.25
N SER A 46 2.77 -9.01 7.30
CA SER A 46 2.74 -10.39 7.83
C SER A 46 1.32 -10.87 8.14
N MET A 47 0.30 -10.23 7.55
CA MET A 47 -1.09 -10.54 7.82
C MET A 47 -1.64 -11.71 6.99
N GLY A 48 -0.93 -12.07 5.92
CA GLY A 48 -1.41 -12.92 4.85
C GLY A 48 -2.60 -12.32 4.10
N ARG A 49 -2.94 -12.97 3.00
CA ARG A 49 -4.11 -12.66 2.17
C ARG A 49 -5.42 -12.48 2.95
N ALA A 50 -5.72 -13.41 3.86
CA ALA A 50 -6.95 -13.35 4.66
C ALA A 50 -7.00 -12.13 5.58
N GLY A 51 -5.85 -11.73 6.14
CA GLY A 51 -5.74 -10.53 6.97
C GLY A 51 -5.90 -9.24 6.16
N LEU A 52 -5.37 -9.19 4.93
CA LEU A 52 -5.61 -8.07 4.01
C LEU A 52 -7.10 -7.93 3.62
N ILE A 53 -7.79 -9.05 3.38
CA ILE A 53 -9.24 -9.04 3.12
C ILE A 53 -9.99 -8.50 4.34
N ALA A 54 -9.67 -9.00 5.54
CA ALA A 54 -10.28 -8.53 6.79
C ALA A 54 -9.99 -7.04 7.06
N LEU A 55 -8.82 -6.54 6.68
CA LEU A 55 -8.47 -5.13 6.75
C LEU A 55 -9.34 -4.31 5.79
N GLY A 56 -9.54 -4.78 4.56
CA GLY A 56 -10.45 -4.14 3.60
C GLY A 56 -11.88 -4.03 4.13
N GLU A 57 -12.42 -5.12 4.70
CA GLU A 57 -13.73 -5.14 5.36
C GLU A 57 -13.81 -4.11 6.51
N TYR A 58 -12.77 -4.04 7.34
CA TYR A 58 -12.69 -3.09 8.43
C TYR A 58 -12.66 -1.64 7.94
N ILE A 59 -11.84 -1.32 6.93
CA ILE A 59 -11.76 0.03 6.35
C ILE A 59 -13.12 0.45 5.78
N GLU A 60 -13.82 -0.46 5.10
CA GLU A 60 -15.14 -0.17 4.55
C GLU A 60 -16.17 0.11 5.66
N SER A 61 -16.22 -0.73 6.70
CA SER A 61 -17.13 -0.54 7.83
C SER A 61 -16.81 0.70 8.67
N SER A 62 -15.55 1.13 8.71
CA SER A 62 -15.08 2.30 9.45
C SER A 62 -15.09 3.61 8.64
N ARG A 63 -15.61 3.63 7.40
CA ARG A 63 -15.67 4.87 6.59
C ARG A 63 -16.42 6.03 7.24
N LYS A 64 -17.40 5.73 8.10
CA LYS A 64 -18.22 6.74 8.80
C LYS A 64 -17.66 7.13 10.17
N THR A 65 -16.58 6.51 10.62
CA THR A 65 -15.93 6.85 11.89
C THR A 65 -14.90 7.97 11.68
N ARG A 66 -14.55 8.66 12.77
CA ARG A 66 -13.45 9.64 12.77
C ARG A 66 -12.06 8.99 12.64
N THR A 67 -11.97 7.69 12.89
CA THR A 67 -10.71 6.94 12.91
C THR A 67 -10.11 6.87 11.50
N SER A 68 -8.90 7.39 11.35
CA SER A 68 -8.08 7.21 10.16
C SER A 68 -7.30 5.90 10.25
N VAL A 69 -7.16 5.16 9.15
CA VAL A 69 -6.39 3.91 9.10
C VAL A 69 -5.14 4.13 8.28
N SER A 70 -4.01 3.68 8.81
CA SER A 70 -2.72 3.66 8.12
C SER A 70 -2.09 2.28 8.24
N ASP A 71 -1.26 1.97 7.25
CA ASP A 71 -0.59 0.69 7.12
C ASP A 71 0.89 0.90 6.80
N LEU A 72 1.77 0.35 7.62
CA LEU A 72 3.21 0.53 7.43
C LEU A 72 3.72 -0.18 6.18
N ASN A 73 3.07 -1.26 5.73
CA ASN A 73 3.44 -1.93 4.48
C ASN A 73 3.14 -1.02 3.27
N TRP A 74 1.98 -0.36 3.27
CA TRP A 74 1.63 0.68 2.31
C TRP A 74 2.63 1.85 2.29
N SER A 75 3.09 2.29 3.46
CA SER A 75 4.10 3.35 3.60
C SER A 75 5.44 2.91 3.01
N ARG A 76 5.88 1.66 3.22
CA ARG A 76 7.08 1.08 2.58
C ARG A 76 6.97 1.08 1.05
N LEU A 77 5.77 1.02 0.50
CA LEU A 77 5.51 1.04 -0.95
C LEU A 77 5.37 2.44 -1.55
N THR A 78 5.17 3.48 -0.74
CA THR A 78 5.03 4.88 -1.20
C THR A 78 6.12 5.31 -2.18
N PRO A 79 7.43 5.15 -1.92
CA PRO A 79 8.46 5.66 -2.82
C PRO A 79 8.46 4.92 -4.18
N TYR A 80 8.11 3.63 -4.20
CA TYR A 80 7.99 2.87 -5.46
C TYR A 80 6.80 3.35 -6.28
N ARG A 81 5.64 3.57 -5.64
CA ARG A 81 4.45 4.13 -6.29
C ARG A 81 4.73 5.50 -6.90
N GLN A 82 5.46 6.35 -6.17
CA GLN A 82 5.87 7.66 -6.67
C GLN A 82 6.82 7.56 -7.87
N LEU A 83 7.88 6.74 -7.78
CA LEU A 83 8.82 6.54 -8.89
C LEU A 83 8.12 6.02 -10.14
N PHE A 84 7.20 5.07 -9.96
CA PHE A 84 6.48 4.45 -11.06
C PHE A 84 5.48 5.42 -11.70
N ALA A 85 4.73 6.17 -10.90
CA ALA A 85 3.78 7.17 -11.40
C ALA A 85 4.49 8.27 -12.22
N GLN A 86 5.69 8.69 -11.82
CA GLN A 86 6.47 9.72 -12.51
C GLN A 86 6.82 9.36 -13.96
N PHE A 87 6.86 8.08 -14.34
CA PHE A 87 7.02 7.71 -15.74
C PHE A 87 5.90 8.28 -16.61
N PHE A 88 4.72 8.46 -16.03
CA PHE A 88 3.51 8.89 -16.72
C PHE A 88 3.21 10.38 -16.50
N ASP A 89 4.17 11.20 -16.07
CA ASP A 89 3.99 12.66 -16.06
C ASP A 89 3.97 13.22 -17.50
N ALA A 90 4.81 12.65 -18.39
CA ALA A 90 4.86 13.01 -19.79
C ALA A 90 3.63 12.48 -20.56
N ALA A 91 2.97 13.35 -21.35
CA ALA A 91 1.79 12.98 -22.13
C ALA A 91 2.04 11.80 -23.09
N LYS A 92 3.23 11.73 -23.69
CA LYS A 92 3.63 10.61 -24.58
C LYS A 92 3.62 9.26 -23.87
N HIS A 93 4.07 9.19 -22.62
CA HIS A 93 4.09 7.95 -21.85
C HIS A 93 2.68 7.57 -21.37
N ARG A 94 1.86 8.55 -20.97
CA ARG A 94 0.45 8.31 -20.61
C ARG A 94 -0.34 7.65 -21.72
N ALA A 95 -0.11 8.05 -22.98
CA ALA A 95 -0.79 7.46 -24.13
C ALA A 95 -0.56 5.93 -24.25
N LEU A 96 0.57 5.42 -23.73
CA LEU A 96 0.89 3.99 -23.76
C LEU A 96 0.07 3.16 -22.77
N LEU A 97 -0.56 3.78 -21.77
CA LEU A 97 -1.42 3.07 -20.80
C LEU A 97 -2.64 2.43 -21.48
N ASN A 98 -3.09 2.97 -22.62
CA ASN A 98 -4.18 2.37 -23.41
C ASN A 98 -3.80 1.02 -24.02
N ASN A 99 -2.51 0.70 -24.08
CA ASN A 99 -1.98 -0.48 -24.74
C ASN A 99 -1.07 -1.30 -23.81
N ILE A 100 -1.43 -1.40 -22.53
CA ILE A 100 -0.73 -2.30 -21.58
C ILE A 100 -0.78 -3.73 -22.12
N GLU A 101 0.35 -4.40 -22.22
CA GLU A 101 0.46 -5.81 -22.61
C GLU A 101 0.55 -6.71 -21.38
N LYS A 102 1.41 -6.31 -20.43
CA LYS A 102 1.70 -7.09 -19.23
C LYS A 102 2.22 -6.21 -18.11
N VAL A 103 1.83 -6.53 -16.88
CA VAL A 103 2.42 -6.02 -15.65
C VAL A 103 2.98 -7.20 -14.86
N THR A 104 4.21 -7.10 -14.38
CA THR A 104 4.83 -8.09 -13.50
C THR A 104 5.23 -7.43 -12.20
N ILE A 105 4.80 -8.01 -11.08
CA ILE A 105 5.11 -7.55 -9.74
C ILE A 105 5.88 -8.67 -9.04
N GLU A 106 7.12 -8.41 -8.62
CA GLU A 106 7.87 -9.32 -7.77
C GLU A 106 7.97 -8.73 -6.36
N ALA A 107 7.29 -9.37 -5.41
CA ALA A 107 7.05 -8.81 -4.08
C ALA A 107 6.72 -9.92 -3.07
N GLN A 108 6.84 -9.60 -1.79
CA GLN A 108 6.12 -10.37 -0.76
C GLN A 108 4.61 -10.32 -1.07
N GLU A 109 3.85 -11.36 -0.71
CA GLU A 109 2.46 -11.53 -1.15
C GLU A 109 1.62 -10.28 -0.86
N GLU A 110 1.62 -9.80 0.38
CA GLU A 110 0.80 -8.67 0.82
C GLU A 110 1.20 -7.36 0.14
N ALA A 111 2.51 -7.13 -0.01
CA ALA A 111 3.04 -5.97 -0.71
C ALA A 111 2.67 -5.99 -2.21
N GLY A 112 2.72 -7.16 -2.82
CA GLY A 112 2.32 -7.37 -4.20
C GLY A 112 0.84 -7.13 -4.43
N LEU A 113 -0.01 -7.63 -3.53
CA LEU A 113 -1.46 -7.38 -3.56
C LEU A 113 -1.78 -5.89 -3.38
N LEU A 114 -1.10 -5.19 -2.46
CA LEU A 114 -1.23 -3.74 -2.29
C LEU A 114 -0.80 -2.97 -3.56
N MET A 115 0.30 -3.38 -4.21
CA MET A 115 0.77 -2.74 -5.44
C MET A 115 -0.19 -2.98 -6.61
N ALA A 116 -0.69 -4.20 -6.77
CA ALA A 116 -1.70 -4.54 -7.77
C ALA A 116 -2.99 -3.74 -7.54
N GLY A 117 -3.48 -3.71 -6.29
CA GLY A 117 -4.67 -2.93 -5.91
C GLY A 117 -4.48 -1.43 -6.18
N TRP A 118 -3.29 -0.89 -5.95
CA TRP A 118 -2.97 0.50 -6.29
C TRP A 118 -3.04 0.75 -7.80
N LEU A 119 -2.43 -0.11 -8.63
CA LEU A 119 -2.49 0.01 -10.09
C LEU A 119 -3.93 0.01 -10.58
N PHE A 120 -4.76 -0.95 -10.12
CA PHE A 120 -6.17 -0.99 -10.50
C PHE A 120 -6.95 0.24 -10.00
N SER A 121 -6.60 0.77 -8.82
CA SER A 121 -7.21 2.01 -8.32
C SER A 121 -6.87 3.26 -9.14
N ARG A 122 -5.84 3.20 -9.99
CA ARG A 122 -5.42 4.30 -10.87
C ARG A 122 -5.85 4.09 -12.32
N LEU A 123 -5.83 2.85 -12.80
CA LEU A 123 -6.06 2.50 -14.20
C LEU A 123 -7.47 1.99 -14.47
N GLY A 124 -8.17 1.47 -13.46
CA GLY A 124 -9.51 0.90 -13.63
C GLY A 124 -9.54 -0.13 -14.77
N ASP A 125 -10.46 0.06 -15.70
CA ASP A 125 -10.68 -0.84 -16.83
C ASP A 125 -9.54 -0.82 -17.88
N ASP A 126 -8.67 0.19 -17.86
CA ASP A 126 -7.53 0.29 -18.80
C ASP A 126 -6.48 -0.81 -18.54
N CYS A 127 -6.44 -1.36 -17.33
CA CYS A 127 -5.55 -2.46 -16.97
C CYS A 127 -6.34 -3.67 -16.46
N PRO A 128 -6.80 -4.55 -17.36
CA PRO A 128 -7.43 -5.81 -16.97
C PRO A 128 -6.54 -6.62 -16.03
N MET A 129 -7.14 -7.22 -15.00
CA MET A 129 -6.41 -8.03 -14.02
C MET A 129 -5.65 -9.20 -14.65
N SER A 130 -6.14 -9.74 -15.78
CA SER A 130 -5.47 -10.80 -16.54
C SER A 130 -4.11 -10.42 -17.12
N LYS A 131 -3.79 -9.13 -17.20
CA LYS A 131 -2.48 -8.63 -17.65
C LYS A 131 -1.47 -8.55 -16.51
N VAL A 132 -1.90 -8.70 -15.25
CA VAL A 132 -1.03 -8.58 -14.08
C VAL A 132 -0.58 -9.97 -13.64
N GLU A 133 0.72 -10.14 -13.44
CA GLU A 133 1.33 -11.34 -12.88
C GLU A 133 2.01 -10.97 -11.55
N LEU A 134 1.60 -11.63 -10.46
CA LEU A 134 2.25 -11.51 -9.16
C LEU A 134 3.21 -12.69 -8.95
N LYS A 135 4.50 -12.40 -8.86
CA LYS A 135 5.56 -13.33 -8.50
C LYS A 135 5.89 -13.17 -7.02
N VAL A 136 5.44 -14.12 -6.21
CA VAL A 136 5.64 -14.08 -4.76
C VAL A 136 7.11 -14.36 -4.44
N ALA A 137 7.73 -13.40 -3.77
CA ALA A 137 9.10 -13.44 -3.25
C ALA A 137 9.15 -13.97 -1.82
N ASP A 138 10.32 -14.44 -1.39
CA ASP A 138 10.56 -14.89 -0.01
C ASP A 138 10.39 -13.76 1.02
N SER A 139 9.98 -14.14 2.23
CA SER A 139 9.74 -13.21 3.35
C SER A 139 10.99 -12.49 3.87
N ASP A 140 12.19 -13.02 3.61
CA ASP A 140 13.44 -12.47 4.14
C ASP A 140 13.99 -11.31 3.30
N GLY A 141 13.33 -11.01 2.18
CA GLY A 141 13.70 -9.95 1.24
C GLY A 141 12.97 -8.62 1.45
N PRO A 142 13.22 -7.63 0.59
CA PRO A 142 12.46 -6.39 0.55
C PRO A 142 11.00 -6.66 0.18
N ALA A 143 10.08 -5.85 0.72
CA ALA A 143 8.65 -5.95 0.43
C ALA A 143 8.33 -5.94 -1.08
N LEU A 144 9.02 -5.10 -1.85
CA LEU A 144 8.96 -5.05 -3.32
C LEU A 144 10.37 -5.21 -3.89
N ARG A 145 10.56 -6.19 -4.79
CA ARG A 145 11.79 -6.37 -5.58
C ARG A 145 11.68 -5.66 -6.92
N SER A 146 10.57 -5.83 -7.63
CA SER A 146 10.36 -5.15 -8.91
C SER A 146 8.88 -4.92 -9.25
N LEU A 147 8.62 -3.87 -10.02
CA LEU A 147 7.38 -3.62 -10.74
C LEU A 147 7.73 -3.22 -12.17
N THR A 148 7.28 -4.02 -13.14
CA THR A 148 7.50 -3.79 -14.56
C THR A 148 6.17 -3.75 -15.30
N MET A 149 5.97 -2.74 -16.15
CA MET A 149 4.84 -2.63 -17.06
C MET A 149 5.36 -2.53 -18.49
N LYS A 150 4.92 -3.47 -19.32
CA LYS A 150 5.14 -3.46 -20.75
C LYS A 150 3.87 -2.99 -21.43
N CYS A 151 4.01 -2.02 -22.33
CA CYS A 151 2.99 -1.53 -23.23
C CYS A 151 3.46 -1.71 -24.68
N ALA A 152 2.53 -1.69 -25.63
CA ALA A 152 2.90 -1.55 -27.03
C ALA A 152 3.64 -0.20 -27.22
N GLY A 153 4.92 -0.25 -27.57
CA GLY A 153 5.77 0.94 -27.76
C GLY A 153 6.64 1.34 -26.56
N GLY A 154 6.54 0.66 -25.41
CA GLY A 154 7.45 0.96 -24.30
C GLY A 154 7.40 0.02 -23.10
N GLU A 155 8.40 0.13 -22.25
CA GLU A 155 8.55 -0.62 -21.00
C GLU A 155 8.97 0.33 -19.87
N PHE A 156 8.33 0.17 -18.72
CA PHE A 156 8.57 0.95 -17.52
C PHE A 156 8.86 0.00 -16.36
N ALA A 157 9.97 0.20 -15.68
CA ALA A 157 10.40 -0.69 -14.60
C ALA A 157 10.91 0.11 -13.40
N VAL A 158 10.49 -0.29 -12.21
CA VAL A 158 11.11 0.09 -10.95
C VAL A 158 11.63 -1.18 -10.29
N ALA A 159 12.93 -1.27 -10.04
CA ALA A 159 13.56 -2.46 -9.48
C ALA A 159 14.56 -2.10 -8.40
N ARG A 160 14.53 -2.84 -7.28
CA ARG A 160 15.51 -2.67 -6.21
C ARG A 160 16.86 -3.23 -6.64
N LEU A 161 17.90 -2.41 -6.54
CA LEU A 161 19.28 -2.80 -6.85
C LEU A 161 20.06 -3.21 -5.59
N SER A 162 19.79 -2.53 -4.46
CA SER A 162 20.43 -2.81 -3.17
C SER A 162 19.49 -2.45 -2.02
N PRO A 163 19.84 -2.71 -0.74
CA PRO A 163 19.05 -2.25 0.41
C PRO A 163 18.81 -0.74 0.46
N GLU A 164 19.67 0.06 -0.17
CA GLU A 164 19.63 1.53 -0.12
C GLU A 164 19.22 2.18 -1.46
N SER A 165 19.07 1.38 -2.53
CA SER A 165 18.88 1.92 -3.88
C SER A 165 17.88 1.17 -4.73
N VAL A 166 17.17 1.94 -5.53
CA VAL A 166 16.16 1.48 -6.49
C VAL A 166 16.42 2.18 -7.82
N GLU A 167 16.38 1.43 -8.91
CA GLU A 167 16.43 1.96 -10.26
C GLU A 167 15.03 2.14 -10.81
N ALA A 168 14.80 3.26 -11.49
CA ALA A 168 13.65 3.51 -12.32
C ALA A 168 14.12 3.64 -13.78
N ARG A 169 13.68 2.71 -14.63
CA ARG A 169 14.02 2.64 -16.06
C ARG A 169 12.76 2.80 -16.91
N ALA A 170 12.85 3.61 -17.95
CA ALA A 170 11.86 3.69 -19.02
C ALA A 170 12.55 3.47 -20.37
N ALA A 171 11.99 2.62 -21.20
CA ALA A 171 12.39 2.43 -22.60
C ALA A 171 11.19 2.68 -23.51
N VAL A 172 11.22 3.71 -24.34
CA VAL A 172 10.10 4.14 -25.19
C VAL A 172 10.65 4.51 -26.56
N ASP A 173 10.05 3.98 -27.63
CA ASP A 173 10.43 4.26 -29.03
C ASP A 173 11.93 4.08 -29.33
N GLY A 174 12.57 3.12 -28.67
CA GLY A 174 14.00 2.80 -28.83
C GLY A 174 14.96 3.66 -28.00
N GLU A 175 14.46 4.69 -27.31
CA GLU A 175 15.21 5.46 -26.32
C GLU A 175 15.06 4.83 -24.94
N SER A 176 16.15 4.71 -24.19
CA SER A 176 16.13 4.20 -22.80
C SER A 176 16.77 5.21 -21.85
N VAL A 177 16.06 5.50 -20.76
CA VAL A 177 16.53 6.35 -19.67
C VAL A 177 16.41 5.58 -18.37
N ALA A 178 17.45 5.60 -17.55
CA ALA A 178 17.47 5.03 -16.22
C ALA A 178 17.94 6.07 -15.21
N ARG A 179 17.37 6.02 -14.00
CA ARG A 179 17.80 6.82 -12.87
C ARG A 179 17.80 5.97 -11.61
N THR A 180 18.80 6.19 -10.75
CA THR A 180 18.88 5.54 -9.45
C THR A 180 18.47 6.50 -8.37
N ALA A 181 17.51 6.09 -7.54
CA ALA A 181 17.08 6.82 -6.35
C ALA A 181 17.60 6.12 -5.10
N ARG A 182 17.98 6.90 -4.08
CA ARG A 182 18.25 6.37 -2.74
C ARG A 182 16.93 6.13 -2.03
N ILE A 183 16.62 4.87 -1.76
CA ILE A 183 15.43 4.43 -1.04
C ILE A 183 15.86 3.31 -0.09
N ASP A 184 16.10 3.71 1.15
CA ASP A 184 16.47 2.81 2.23
C ASP A 184 15.28 1.94 2.67
N LEU A 185 15.59 0.78 3.24
CA LEU A 185 14.62 0.03 4.02
C LEU A 185 14.33 0.81 5.31
N ALA A 186 13.21 1.53 5.34
CA ALA A 186 12.84 2.34 6.49
C ALA A 186 12.61 1.46 7.73
N PRO A 187 13.29 1.76 8.86
CA PRO A 187 13.07 1.03 10.10
C PRO A 187 11.71 1.41 10.71
N LEU A 188 11.22 0.58 11.64
CA LEU A 188 9.88 0.70 12.21
C LEU A 188 9.61 2.07 12.83
N GLU A 189 10.57 2.61 13.58
CA GLU A 189 10.47 3.91 14.26
C GLU A 189 10.26 5.06 13.28
N ARG A 190 10.88 5.00 12.10
CA ARG A 190 10.73 6.02 11.06
C ARG A 190 9.34 5.94 10.45
N LEU A 191 8.90 4.73 10.10
CA LEU A 191 7.56 4.49 9.55
C LEU A 191 6.47 4.94 10.52
N LEU A 192 6.60 4.61 11.81
CA LEU A 192 5.68 5.06 12.85
C LEU A 192 5.68 6.58 12.99
N ALA A 193 6.85 7.22 13.03
CA ALA A 193 6.94 8.68 13.17
C ALA A 193 6.27 9.41 11.99
N GLU A 194 6.45 8.91 10.76
CA GLU A 194 5.80 9.44 9.57
C GLU A 194 4.27 9.30 9.66
N GLU A 195 3.76 8.13 10.05
CA GLU A 195 2.31 7.90 10.17
C GLU A 195 1.65 8.64 11.33
N ILE A 196 2.38 8.94 12.40
CA ILE A 196 1.90 9.76 13.52
C ILE A 196 1.80 11.25 13.12
N SER A 197 2.67 11.70 12.20
CA SER A 197 2.78 13.11 11.80
C SER A 197 1.62 13.59 10.92
N TYR A 198 0.85 12.67 10.32
CA TYR A 198 -0.30 12.99 9.48
C TYR A 198 -1.56 12.37 10.07
N LEU A 199 -2.60 13.16 10.35
CA LEU A 199 -3.85 12.66 10.95
C LEU A 199 -4.98 12.43 9.94
N GLY A 200 -4.79 12.79 8.67
CA GLY A 200 -5.81 12.61 7.64
C GLY A 200 -5.94 11.17 7.13
N ARG A 201 -7.03 10.87 6.42
CA ARG A 201 -7.16 9.62 5.68
C ARG A 201 -6.26 9.63 4.46
N ASP A 202 -5.62 8.50 4.15
CA ASP A 202 -4.96 8.30 2.86
C ASP A 202 -6.00 7.83 1.82
N ARG A 203 -6.39 8.74 0.93
CA ARG A 203 -7.37 8.45 -0.12
C ARG A 203 -6.87 7.43 -1.15
N ALA A 204 -5.55 7.37 -1.39
CA ALA A 204 -4.98 6.39 -2.30
C ALA A 204 -5.05 5.00 -1.65
N PHE A 205 -4.73 4.89 -0.35
CA PHE A 205 -4.89 3.66 0.40
C PHE A 205 -6.35 3.17 0.43
N ASP A 206 -7.29 4.05 0.78
CA ASP A 206 -8.72 3.74 0.81
C ASP A 206 -9.25 3.25 -0.56
N ALA A 207 -8.70 3.77 -1.66
CA ALA A 207 -9.05 3.37 -3.01
C ALA A 207 -8.42 2.01 -3.37
N THR A 208 -7.14 1.81 -3.03
CA THR A 208 -6.42 0.54 -3.19
C THR A 208 -7.16 -0.61 -2.50
N MET A 209 -7.61 -0.41 -1.26
CA MET A 209 -8.21 -1.49 -0.47
C MET A 209 -9.50 -2.06 -1.07
N LYS A 210 -10.23 -1.27 -1.88
CA LYS A 210 -11.39 -1.77 -2.65
C LYS A 210 -10.97 -2.82 -3.69
N TRP A 211 -9.81 -2.63 -4.31
CA TRP A 211 -9.26 -3.51 -5.32
C TRP A 211 -8.48 -4.67 -4.72
N VAL A 212 -7.83 -4.50 -3.56
CA VAL A 212 -7.09 -5.56 -2.86
C VAL A 212 -7.99 -6.74 -2.56
N THR A 213 -9.23 -6.52 -2.09
CA THR A 213 -10.18 -7.60 -1.84
C THR A 213 -10.50 -8.40 -3.10
N MET A 214 -10.58 -7.74 -4.27
CA MET A 214 -10.78 -8.42 -5.56
C MET A 214 -9.52 -9.15 -6.03
N ALA A 215 -8.37 -8.47 -6.00
CA ALA A 215 -7.06 -9.03 -6.38
C ALA A 215 -6.73 -10.28 -5.55
N ALA A 216 -6.99 -10.22 -4.25
CA ALA A 216 -6.80 -11.33 -3.32
C ALA A 216 -7.68 -12.57 -3.63
N LEU A 217 -8.68 -12.47 -4.49
CA LEU A 217 -9.50 -13.60 -4.92
C LEU A 217 -9.09 -14.15 -6.29
N MET A 218 -8.23 -13.46 -7.03
CA MET A 218 -7.93 -13.77 -8.44
C MET A 218 -6.48 -14.24 -8.70
N PHE A 219 -5.55 -13.92 -7.80
CA PHE A 219 -4.20 -14.49 -7.78
C PHE A 219 -4.15 -15.71 -6.86
#